data_AF-A0A178N020-F1
#
_entry.id   AF-A0A178N020-F1
#
_cell.length_a   1.000
_cell.length_b   1.000
_cell.length_c   1.000
_cell.angle_alpha   90.00
_cell.angle_beta   90.00
_cell.angle_gamma   90.00
#
_symmetry.space_group_name_H-M   'P 1'
#
loop_
_entity.id
_entity.type
_entity.pdbx_description
1 polymer ?
#
loop_
_entity_poly.entity_id
_entity_poly.type
_entity_poly.pdbx_seq_one_letter_code
_entity_poly.pdbx_strand_id
1 'polypeptide(L)'
;MDKDEVARIMPGIRQGFETLKEHMAGGRMHAAERLLFGGCLQWGAELARIYAADDRAALSARDPLTRFFVIRLRGMPEPASLADAPPAGLFLMAFTAFPYLDALLDESAIGEHHGLDEDGNRLVRRVVAGEDDGTTLRASRRGPDWCFDLMPVYQAKAAAMEAFIEAEFQGDFSAFLWRYVADHDLMFDMDQAWRPLAVEA
;
A
#
# COMPACT_ATOMS: atom_id res chain seq x y z
N MET A 1 -24.47 12.51 -13.97
CA MET A 1 -23.34 13.32 -14.47
C MET A 1 -23.36 13.28 -15.99
N ASP A 2 -23.01 14.37 -16.65
CA ASP A 2 -23.05 14.48 -18.10
C ASP A 2 -21.92 13.66 -18.75
N LYS A 3 -22.21 13.00 -19.89
CA LYS A 3 -21.21 12.24 -20.66
C LYS A 3 -20.08 13.15 -21.15
N ASP A 4 -20.41 14.40 -21.48
CA ASP A 4 -19.42 15.38 -21.94
C ASP A 4 -18.46 15.80 -20.82
N GLU A 5 -18.95 15.86 -19.59
CA GLU A 5 -18.11 16.11 -18.42
C GLU A 5 -17.14 14.95 -18.18
N VAL A 6 -17.62 13.71 -18.23
CA VAL A 6 -16.79 12.50 -18.10
C VAL A 6 -15.70 12.48 -19.18
N ALA A 7 -16.08 12.68 -20.45
CA ALA A 7 -15.14 12.67 -21.58
C ALA A 7 -14.04 13.72 -21.41
N ARG A 8 -14.36 14.88 -20.84
CA ARG A 8 -13.41 15.96 -20.58
C ARG A 8 -12.43 15.66 -19.45
N ILE A 9 -12.86 15.02 -18.37
CA ILE A 9 -12.03 14.83 -17.17
C ILE A 9 -11.17 13.54 -17.21
N MET A 10 -11.65 12.48 -17.86
CA MET A 10 -11.00 11.17 -17.83
C MET A 10 -9.56 11.16 -18.36
N PRO A 11 -9.20 11.89 -19.43
CA PRO A 11 -7.80 11.98 -19.86
C PRO A 11 -6.89 12.52 -18.76
N GLY A 12 -7.36 13.52 -18.00
CA GLY A 12 -6.61 14.09 -16.89
C GLY A 12 -6.46 13.11 -15.72
N ILE A 13 -7.49 12.34 -15.40
CA ILE A 13 -7.42 11.31 -14.35
C ILE A 13 -6.41 10.23 -14.73
N ARG A 14 -6.47 9.73 -15.97
CA ARG A 14 -5.51 8.74 -16.49
C ARG A 14 -4.07 9.25 -16.39
N GLN A 15 -3.83 10.48 -16.88
CA GLN A 15 -2.50 11.05 -16.83
C GLN A 15 -2.02 11.29 -15.39
N GLY A 16 -2.89 11.72 -14.48
CA GLY A 16 -2.55 11.86 -13.07
C GLY A 16 -2.13 10.54 -12.42
N PHE A 17 -2.78 9.44 -12.79
CA PHE A 17 -2.44 8.10 -12.29
C PHE A 17 -1.07 7.63 -12.82
N GLU A 18 -0.78 7.85 -14.10
CA GLU A 18 0.55 7.55 -14.65
C GLU A 18 1.64 8.42 -14.01
N THR A 19 1.38 9.71 -13.76
CA THR A 19 2.31 10.58 -13.02
C THR A 19 2.63 10.03 -11.62
N LEU A 20 1.61 9.53 -10.90
CA LEU A 20 1.80 8.88 -9.60
C LEU A 20 2.71 7.65 -9.73
N LYS A 21 2.44 6.76 -10.69
CA LYS A 21 3.27 5.58 -10.97
C LYS A 21 4.71 5.97 -11.30
N GLU A 22 4.92 6.96 -12.16
CA GLU A 22 6.23 7.49 -12.50
C GLU A 22 6.97 8.05 -11.28
N HIS A 23 6.28 8.74 -10.37
CA HIS A 23 6.88 9.23 -9.13
C HIS A 23 7.33 8.08 -8.23
N MET A 24 6.53 7.04 -8.09
CA MET A 24 6.87 5.85 -7.30
C MET A 24 8.04 5.09 -7.92
N ALA A 25 7.99 4.77 -9.22
CA ALA A 25 9.06 4.09 -9.95
C ALA A 25 10.38 4.88 -9.95
N GLY A 26 10.29 6.22 -9.98
CA GLY A 26 11.44 7.11 -9.92
C GLY A 26 11.98 7.40 -8.51
N GLY A 27 11.44 6.76 -7.46
CA GLY A 27 11.86 6.97 -6.07
C GLY A 27 11.52 8.36 -5.50
N ARG A 28 10.64 9.11 -6.15
CA ARG A 28 10.25 10.48 -5.76
C ARG A 28 9.11 10.45 -4.75
N MET A 29 9.37 9.87 -3.57
CA MET A 29 8.33 9.56 -2.58
C MET A 29 7.51 10.79 -2.16
N HIS A 30 8.16 11.94 -1.89
CA HIS A 30 7.42 13.17 -1.57
C HIS A 30 6.49 13.66 -2.68
N ALA A 31 6.83 13.42 -3.94
CA ALA A 31 5.96 13.76 -5.06
C ALA A 31 4.77 12.78 -5.15
N ALA A 32 5.01 11.49 -4.90
CA ALA A 32 3.96 10.48 -4.83
C ALA A 32 3.00 10.72 -3.65
N GLU A 33 3.52 11.05 -2.45
CA GLU A 33 2.74 11.34 -1.24
C GLU A 33 1.67 12.40 -1.49
N ARG A 34 2.00 13.46 -2.24
CA ARG A 34 1.09 14.54 -2.58
C ARG A 34 -0.09 14.12 -3.46
N LEU A 35 0.05 13.02 -4.18
CA LEU A 35 -0.97 12.47 -5.07
C LEU A 35 -1.82 11.39 -4.39
N LEU A 36 -1.70 11.23 -3.07
CA LEU A 36 -2.49 10.27 -2.29
C LEU A 36 -3.61 10.96 -1.49
N PHE A 37 -4.72 10.27 -1.29
CA PHE A 37 -5.79 10.69 -0.38
C PHE A 37 -6.67 9.51 0.06
N GLY A 38 -7.57 9.78 1.01
CA GLY A 38 -8.63 8.83 1.37
C GLY A 38 -8.14 7.73 2.32
N GLY A 39 -8.56 6.49 2.07
CA GLY A 39 -8.32 5.36 2.96
C GLY A 39 -6.83 5.07 3.14
N CYS A 40 -6.01 5.31 2.12
CA CYS A 40 -4.58 5.04 2.17
C CYS A 40 -3.88 5.91 3.23
N LEU A 41 -4.33 7.16 3.41
CA LEU A 41 -3.80 8.05 4.45
C LEU A 41 -4.32 7.69 5.84
N GLN A 42 -5.57 7.23 5.94
CA GLN A 42 -6.15 6.77 7.21
C GLN A 42 -5.40 5.54 7.72
N TRP A 43 -5.19 4.54 6.86
CA TRP A 43 -4.42 3.36 7.20
C TRP A 43 -2.95 3.69 7.44
N GLY A 44 -2.35 4.59 6.66
CA GLY A 44 -1.01 5.11 6.90
C GLY A 44 -0.83 5.75 8.28
N ALA A 45 -1.84 6.47 8.79
CA ALA A 45 -1.82 7.00 10.15
C ALA A 45 -1.93 5.89 11.21
N GLU A 46 -2.71 4.84 10.92
CA GLU A 46 -2.84 3.70 11.83
C GLU A 46 -1.57 2.84 11.89
N LEU A 47 -0.81 2.77 10.80
CA LEU A 47 0.43 1.98 10.72
C LEU A 47 1.45 2.35 11.79
N ALA A 48 1.61 3.62 12.14
CA ALA A 48 2.53 4.02 13.22
C ALA A 48 2.13 3.38 14.56
N ARG A 49 0.83 3.37 14.86
CA ARG A 49 0.28 2.74 16.08
C ARG A 49 0.49 1.22 16.04
N ILE A 50 0.18 0.58 14.92
CA ILE A 50 0.38 -0.86 14.73
C ILE A 50 1.87 -1.20 14.92
N TYR A 51 2.75 -0.45 14.26
CA TYR A 51 4.21 -0.61 14.35
C TYR A 51 4.76 -0.40 15.76
N ALA A 52 4.17 0.45 16.59
CA ALA A 52 4.60 0.59 17.97
C ALA A 52 4.01 -0.50 18.89
N ALA A 53 2.71 -0.76 18.79
CA ALA A 53 1.95 -1.38 19.88
C ALA A 53 1.43 -2.80 19.59
N ASP A 54 1.19 -3.17 18.33
CA ASP A 54 0.59 -4.48 18.05
C ASP A 54 1.59 -5.59 18.42
N ASP A 55 1.11 -6.56 19.22
CA ASP A 55 1.86 -7.75 19.65
C ASP A 55 1.72 -8.90 18.64
N ARG A 56 2.28 -10.07 18.97
CA ARG A 56 2.21 -11.24 18.09
C ARG A 56 0.77 -11.62 17.71
N ALA A 57 -0.16 -11.61 18.65
CA ALA A 57 -1.54 -12.01 18.39
C ALA A 57 -2.24 -10.99 17.50
N ALA A 58 -2.10 -9.70 17.80
CA ALA A 58 -2.65 -8.62 17.00
C ALA A 58 -2.07 -8.61 15.58
N LEU A 59 -0.75 -8.74 15.43
CA LEU A 59 -0.08 -8.82 14.12
C LEU A 59 -0.51 -10.05 13.33
N SER A 60 -0.73 -11.18 14.00
CA SER A 60 -1.21 -12.42 13.36
C SER A 60 -2.65 -12.33 12.85
N ALA A 61 -3.42 -11.34 13.29
CA ALA A 61 -4.76 -11.05 12.77
C ALA A 61 -4.76 -10.00 11.64
N ARG A 62 -3.62 -9.34 11.38
CA ARG A 62 -3.47 -8.40 10.26
C ARG A 62 -3.22 -9.15 8.95
N ASP A 63 -3.51 -8.48 7.84
CA ASP A 63 -3.12 -8.95 6.52
C ASP A 63 -1.59 -9.15 6.43
N PRO A 64 -1.11 -10.04 5.56
CA PRO A 64 0.30 -10.41 5.52
C PRO A 64 1.22 -9.26 5.12
N LEU A 65 0.75 -8.27 4.35
CA LEU A 65 1.57 -7.15 3.92
C LEU A 65 1.81 -6.15 5.07
N THR A 66 0.77 -5.84 5.87
CA THR A 66 0.90 -5.07 7.12
C THR A 66 1.87 -5.79 8.06
N ARG A 67 1.63 -7.09 8.26
CA ARG A 67 2.43 -7.93 9.16
C ARG A 67 3.90 -7.95 8.74
N PHE A 68 4.15 -8.15 7.46
CA PHE A 68 5.49 -8.16 6.89
C PHE A 68 6.21 -6.83 7.06
N PHE A 69 5.54 -5.71 6.74
CA PHE A 69 6.10 -4.37 6.94
C PHE A 69 6.56 -4.15 8.39
N VAL A 70 5.69 -4.43 9.37
CA VAL A 70 6.00 -4.23 10.79
C VAL A 70 7.15 -5.12 11.24
N ILE A 71 7.06 -6.41 10.96
CA ILE A 71 8.03 -7.40 11.42
C ILE A 71 9.39 -7.17 10.75
N ARG A 72 9.42 -6.85 9.45
CA ARG A 72 10.66 -6.52 8.74
C ARG A 72 11.39 -5.34 9.38
N LEU A 73 10.66 -4.30 9.79
CA LEU A 73 11.27 -3.12 10.39
C LEU A 73 11.68 -3.33 11.85
N ARG A 74 10.88 -4.06 12.63
CA ARG A 74 11.20 -4.36 14.04
C ARG A 74 12.32 -5.38 14.21
N GLY A 75 12.48 -6.32 13.29
CA GLY A 75 13.50 -7.35 13.40
C GLY A 75 14.91 -6.91 13.00
N MET A 76 15.10 -5.69 12.49
CA MET A 76 16.44 -5.12 12.29
C MET A 76 17.18 -4.97 13.64
N PRO A 77 18.53 -5.01 13.67
CA PRO A 77 19.30 -4.90 14.92
C PRO A 77 18.95 -3.64 15.72
N GLU A 78 18.70 -2.54 15.01
CA GLU A 78 18.07 -1.33 15.55
C GLU A 78 16.74 -1.13 14.81
N PRO A 79 15.58 -1.25 15.49
CA PRO A 79 14.29 -1.00 14.88
C PRO A 79 14.21 0.39 14.26
N ALA A 80 13.61 0.49 13.07
CA ALA A 80 13.46 1.77 12.39
C ALA A 80 12.61 2.76 13.22
N SER A 81 13.03 4.02 13.32
CA SER A 81 12.18 5.07 13.86
C SER A 81 11.18 5.53 12.80
N LEU A 82 9.89 5.46 13.14
CA LEU A 82 8.78 5.90 12.28
C LEU A 82 8.05 7.14 12.83
N ALA A 83 8.51 7.72 13.94
CA ALA A 83 7.76 8.72 14.72
C ALA A 83 7.39 9.98 13.92
N ASP A 84 8.26 10.42 13.02
CA ASP A 84 8.09 11.65 12.26
C ASP A 84 7.56 11.42 10.82
N ALA A 85 7.31 10.17 10.44
CA ALA A 85 6.86 9.86 9.09
C ALA A 85 5.39 10.29 8.91
N PRO A 86 5.05 11.10 7.90
CA PRO A 86 3.67 11.48 7.65
C PRO A 86 2.83 10.26 7.24
N PRO A 87 1.49 10.28 7.43
CA PRO A 87 0.64 9.15 7.05
C PRO A 87 0.80 8.68 5.60
N ALA A 88 0.99 9.62 4.66
CA ALA A 88 1.24 9.28 3.26
C ALA A 88 2.57 8.54 3.06
N GLY A 89 3.62 8.97 3.76
CA GLY A 89 4.93 8.32 3.74
C GLY A 89 4.87 6.92 4.35
N LEU A 90 4.20 6.76 5.50
CA LEU A 90 3.98 5.46 6.12
C LEU A 90 3.21 4.50 5.21
N PHE A 91 2.14 4.99 4.57
CA PHE A 91 1.43 4.21 3.56
C PHE A 91 2.38 3.75 2.45
N LEU A 92 3.15 4.65 1.84
CA LEU A 92 4.04 4.31 0.73
C LEU A 92 5.16 3.35 1.15
N MET A 93 5.74 3.52 2.33
CA MET A 93 6.74 2.61 2.89
C MET A 93 6.18 1.19 3.04
N ALA A 94 4.96 1.04 3.56
CA ALA A 94 4.33 -0.27 3.68
C ALA A 94 3.85 -0.83 2.34
N PHE A 95 3.31 0.02 1.46
CA PHE A 95 2.83 -0.33 0.13
C PHE A 95 3.95 -0.85 -0.78
N THR A 96 5.17 -0.36 -0.60
CA THR A 96 6.38 -0.76 -1.34
C THR A 96 7.28 -1.70 -0.54
N ALA A 97 6.82 -2.18 0.62
CA ALA A 97 7.64 -3.01 1.51
C ALA A 97 8.06 -4.33 0.86
N PHE A 98 7.25 -4.86 -0.06
CA PHE A 98 7.54 -6.07 -0.82
C PHE A 98 7.54 -5.77 -2.33
N PRO A 99 8.70 -5.41 -2.91
CA PRO A 99 8.78 -4.87 -4.27
C PRO A 99 8.29 -5.81 -5.37
N TYR A 100 8.31 -7.12 -5.14
CA TYR A 100 7.78 -8.11 -6.09
C TYR A 100 6.28 -7.90 -6.42
N LEU A 101 5.54 -7.22 -5.54
CA LEU A 101 4.14 -6.88 -5.76
C LEU A 101 3.93 -5.51 -6.42
N ASP A 102 5.00 -4.75 -6.69
CA ASP A 102 4.89 -3.46 -7.39
C ASP A 102 4.40 -3.62 -8.83
N ALA A 103 4.62 -4.79 -9.44
CA ALA A 103 4.04 -5.16 -10.73
C ALA A 103 2.51 -4.97 -10.77
N LEU A 104 1.79 -5.20 -9.66
CA LEU A 104 0.34 -4.96 -9.60
C LEU A 104 -0.03 -3.49 -9.79
N LEU A 105 0.82 -2.56 -9.32
CA LEU A 105 0.63 -1.13 -9.57
C LEU A 105 1.10 -0.77 -10.99
N ASP A 106 2.22 -1.33 -11.44
CA ASP A 106 2.77 -1.03 -12.77
C ASP A 106 1.84 -1.44 -13.90
N GLU A 107 1.21 -2.61 -13.77
CA GLU A 107 0.21 -3.15 -14.70
C GLU A 107 -1.19 -2.54 -14.51
N SER A 108 -1.39 -1.75 -13.46
CA SER A 108 -2.66 -1.05 -13.24
C SER A 108 -2.81 0.15 -14.18
N ALA A 109 -4.03 0.35 -14.66
CA ALA A 109 -4.47 1.48 -15.45
C ALA A 109 -5.86 1.95 -15.02
N ILE A 110 -6.23 3.18 -15.41
CA ILE A 110 -7.56 3.75 -15.16
C ILE A 110 -8.49 3.48 -16.35
N GLY A 111 -9.52 2.67 -16.09
CA GLY A 111 -10.55 2.29 -17.05
C GLY A 111 -11.66 3.32 -17.20
N GLU A 112 -12.91 2.85 -17.16
CA GLU A 112 -14.10 3.68 -17.32
C GLU A 112 -14.49 4.42 -16.03
N HIS A 113 -15.18 5.55 -16.19
CA HIS A 113 -15.81 6.23 -15.07
C HIS A 113 -17.05 5.45 -14.61
N HIS A 114 -17.09 5.10 -13.33
CA HIS A 114 -18.18 4.32 -12.74
C HIS A 114 -19.24 5.18 -12.04
N GLY A 115 -18.85 6.24 -11.35
CA GLY A 115 -19.78 7.01 -10.52
C GLY A 115 -19.08 8.02 -9.62
N LEU A 116 -19.83 8.52 -8.64
CA LEU A 116 -19.29 9.33 -7.55
C LEU A 116 -19.52 8.61 -6.22
N ASP A 117 -18.59 8.77 -5.29
CA ASP A 117 -18.86 8.40 -3.89
C ASP A 117 -19.62 9.50 -3.15
N GLU A 118 -19.92 9.27 -1.87
CA GLU A 118 -20.68 10.18 -1.00
C GLU A 118 -20.00 11.54 -0.82
N ASP A 119 -18.67 11.58 -0.93
CA ASP A 119 -17.84 12.79 -0.82
C ASP A 119 -17.67 13.50 -2.18
N GLY A 120 -18.27 12.98 -3.24
CA GLY A 120 -18.17 13.51 -4.60
C GLY A 120 -16.86 13.18 -5.32
N ASN A 121 -16.05 12.26 -4.79
CA ASN A 121 -14.86 11.75 -5.48
C ASN A 121 -15.28 10.89 -6.67
N ARG A 122 -14.47 10.89 -7.72
CA ARG A 122 -14.70 10.06 -8.91
C ARG A 122 -14.39 8.61 -8.58
N LEU A 123 -15.33 7.72 -8.88
CA LEU A 123 -15.11 6.28 -8.89
C LEU A 123 -14.74 5.88 -10.31
N VAL A 124 -13.54 5.35 -10.50
CA VAL A 124 -13.02 4.90 -11.79
C VAL A 124 -12.66 3.42 -11.72
N ARG A 125 -12.96 2.66 -12.77
CA ARG A 125 -12.61 1.23 -12.84
C ARG A 125 -11.09 1.08 -12.85
N ARG A 126 -10.60 0.10 -12.09
CA ARG A 126 -9.22 -0.35 -12.19
C ARG A 126 -9.14 -1.42 -13.27
N VAL A 127 -8.15 -1.26 -14.15
CA VAL A 127 -7.81 -2.26 -15.16
C VAL A 127 -6.42 -2.78 -14.81
N VAL A 128 -6.23 -4.09 -14.78
CA VAL A 128 -4.94 -4.75 -14.53
C VAL A 128 -4.62 -5.63 -15.73
N ALA A 129 -3.43 -5.45 -16.32
CA ALA A 129 -3.02 -6.19 -17.52
C ALA A 129 -4.04 -6.14 -18.69
N GLY A 130 -4.81 -5.05 -18.78
CA GLY A 130 -5.84 -4.87 -19.82
C GLY A 130 -7.23 -5.39 -19.46
N GLU A 131 -7.41 -6.02 -18.30
CA GLU A 131 -8.70 -6.56 -17.83
C GLU A 131 -9.28 -5.73 -16.67
N ASP A 132 -10.58 -5.43 -16.71
CA ASP A 132 -11.30 -4.84 -15.58
C ASP A 132 -11.42 -5.90 -14.48
N ASP A 133 -10.80 -5.64 -13.33
CA ASP A 133 -10.78 -6.59 -12.21
C ASP A 133 -11.98 -6.47 -11.27
N GLY A 134 -12.98 -5.67 -11.66
CA GLY A 134 -14.20 -5.43 -10.93
C GLY A 134 -14.06 -4.41 -9.79
N THR A 135 -12.84 -3.92 -9.51
CA THR A 135 -12.59 -2.95 -8.44
C THR A 135 -12.61 -1.50 -8.96
N THR A 136 -12.83 -0.57 -8.04
CA THR A 136 -12.82 0.87 -8.33
C THR A 136 -11.77 1.57 -7.51
N LEU A 137 -11.12 2.56 -8.11
CA LEU A 137 -10.27 3.52 -7.43
C LEU A 137 -11.03 4.83 -7.23
N ARG A 138 -10.77 5.49 -6.11
CA ARG A 138 -11.25 6.85 -5.89
C ARG A 138 -10.23 7.83 -6.42
N ALA A 139 -10.70 8.80 -7.20
CA ALA A 139 -9.90 9.89 -7.72
C ALA A 139 -10.52 11.23 -7.32
N SER A 140 -9.71 12.13 -6.77
CA SER A 140 -10.14 13.44 -6.30
C SER A 140 -9.25 14.53 -6.89
N ARG A 141 -9.85 15.68 -7.23
CA ARG A 141 -9.11 16.81 -7.78
C ARG A 141 -8.68 17.72 -6.63
N ARG A 142 -7.36 17.94 -6.47
CA ARG A 142 -6.79 18.86 -5.48
C ARG A 142 -5.95 19.92 -6.19
N GLY A 143 -6.57 21.07 -6.47
CA GLY A 143 -5.96 22.11 -7.29
C GLY A 143 -5.64 21.61 -8.71
N PRO A 144 -4.38 21.71 -9.18
CA PRO A 144 -3.99 21.22 -10.50
C PRO A 144 -3.81 19.70 -10.58
N ASP A 145 -3.75 19.00 -9.44
CA ASP A 145 -3.37 17.60 -9.36
C ASP A 145 -4.59 16.69 -9.20
N TRP A 146 -4.49 15.47 -9.76
CA TRP A 146 -5.38 14.37 -9.42
C TRP A 146 -4.72 13.52 -8.34
N CYS A 147 -5.45 13.25 -7.27
CA CYS A 147 -5.03 12.38 -6.18
C CYS A 147 -5.82 11.08 -6.23
N PHE A 148 -5.22 9.99 -5.74
CA PHE A 148 -5.76 8.64 -5.78
C PHE A 148 -5.77 8.00 -4.40
N ASP A 149 -6.83 7.24 -4.12
CA ASP A 149 -6.85 6.33 -2.99
C ASP A 149 -6.38 4.96 -3.45
N LEU A 150 -5.18 4.56 -3.04
CA LEU A 150 -4.56 3.30 -3.44
C LEU A 150 -4.95 2.11 -2.56
N MET A 151 -5.89 2.25 -1.61
CA MET A 151 -6.30 1.11 -0.77
C MET A 151 -6.76 -0.12 -1.55
N PRO A 152 -7.54 -0.02 -2.64
CA PRO A 152 -7.90 -1.20 -3.42
C PRO A 152 -6.67 -1.91 -4.01
N VAL A 153 -5.63 -1.17 -4.40
CA VAL A 153 -4.36 -1.75 -4.87
C VAL A 153 -3.60 -2.40 -3.72
N TYR A 154 -3.55 -1.73 -2.56
CA TYR A 154 -2.95 -2.30 -1.36
C TYR A 154 -3.60 -3.63 -0.97
N GLN A 155 -4.93 -3.69 -0.95
CA GLN A 155 -5.69 -4.89 -0.62
C GLN A 155 -5.42 -6.01 -1.62
N ALA A 156 -5.34 -5.69 -2.91
CA ALA A 156 -4.94 -6.68 -3.93
C ALA A 156 -3.52 -7.21 -3.71
N LYS A 157 -2.56 -6.35 -3.34
CA LYS A 157 -1.20 -6.78 -2.97
C LYS A 157 -1.23 -7.71 -1.75
N ALA A 158 -1.96 -7.35 -0.70
CA ALA A 158 -2.07 -8.16 0.50
C ALA A 158 -2.69 -9.55 0.21
N ALA A 159 -3.73 -9.60 -0.61
CA ALA A 159 -4.35 -10.85 -1.05
C ALA A 159 -3.41 -11.71 -1.92
N ALA A 160 -2.65 -11.08 -2.82
CA ALA A 160 -1.65 -11.79 -3.63
C ALA A 160 -0.52 -12.37 -2.76
N MET A 161 -0.08 -11.63 -1.74
CA MET A 161 0.89 -12.11 -0.76
C MET A 161 0.35 -13.28 0.06
N GLU A 162 -0.91 -13.21 0.49
CA GLU A 162 -1.57 -14.29 1.21
C GLU A 162 -1.62 -15.57 0.36
N ALA A 163 -2.05 -15.45 -0.91
CA ALA A 163 -2.09 -16.58 -1.84
C ALA A 163 -0.71 -17.20 -2.08
N PHE A 164 0.33 -16.37 -2.18
CA PHE A 164 1.72 -16.84 -2.30
C PHE A 164 2.18 -17.59 -1.06
N ILE A 165 1.90 -17.07 0.14
CA ILE A 165 2.27 -17.73 1.41
C ILE A 165 1.52 -19.06 1.57
N GLU A 166 0.25 -19.10 1.20
CA GLU A 166 -0.54 -20.33 1.22
C GLU A 166 0.05 -21.39 0.27
N ALA A 167 0.36 -21.01 -0.97
CA ALA A 167 0.86 -21.93 -1.99
C ALA A 167 2.27 -22.46 -1.69
N GLU A 168 3.19 -21.57 -1.31
CA GLU A 168 4.62 -21.91 -1.21
C GLU A 168 5.05 -22.30 0.21
N PHE A 169 4.31 -21.86 1.24
CA PHE A 169 4.65 -22.04 2.65
C PHE A 169 3.54 -22.69 3.46
N GLN A 170 2.47 -23.18 2.83
CA GLN A 170 1.34 -23.85 3.50
C GLN A 170 0.69 -22.97 4.58
N GLY A 171 0.66 -21.65 4.32
CA GLY A 171 0.12 -20.66 5.25
C GLY A 171 1.07 -20.27 6.40
N ASP A 172 2.28 -20.86 6.47
CA ASP A 172 3.26 -20.51 7.51
C ASP A 172 4.00 -19.20 7.17
N PHE A 173 3.47 -18.10 7.71
CA PHE A 173 4.08 -16.78 7.60
C PHE A 173 5.51 -16.73 8.17
N SER A 174 5.81 -17.49 9.24
CA SER A 174 7.15 -17.46 9.86
C SER A 174 8.17 -18.14 8.97
N ALA A 175 7.78 -19.25 8.31
CA ALA A 175 8.62 -19.91 7.31
C ALA A 175 8.89 -19.00 6.11
N PHE A 176 7.86 -18.33 5.59
CA PHE A 176 8.01 -17.30 4.55
C PHE A 176 9.02 -16.22 4.94
N LEU A 177 8.89 -15.66 6.14
CA LEU A 177 9.75 -14.58 6.60
C LEU A 177 11.20 -15.06 6.79
N TRP A 178 11.42 -16.24 7.36
CA TRP A 178 12.77 -16.82 7.47
C TRP A 178 13.42 -17.02 6.11
N ARG A 179 12.63 -17.50 5.13
CA ARG A 179 13.11 -17.64 3.76
C ARG A 179 13.50 -16.29 3.17
N TYR A 180 12.65 -15.28 3.33
CA TYR A 180 12.93 -13.91 2.88
C TYR A 180 14.22 -13.36 3.50
N VAL A 181 14.38 -13.48 4.83
CA VAL A 181 15.58 -13.03 5.55
C VAL A 181 16.83 -13.72 5.02
N ALA A 182 16.78 -15.04 4.80
CA ALA A 182 17.90 -15.82 4.29
C ALA A 182 18.26 -15.43 2.83
N ASP A 183 17.26 -15.27 1.96
CA ASP A 183 17.48 -14.91 0.56
C ASP A 183 18.09 -13.50 0.38
N HIS A 184 17.92 -12.62 1.38
CA HIS A 184 18.41 -11.24 1.36
C HIS A 184 19.57 -10.98 2.33
N ASP A 185 20.12 -12.03 2.96
CA ASP A 185 21.24 -11.96 3.91
C ASP A 185 21.07 -10.88 5.01
N LEU A 186 19.87 -10.80 5.58
CA LEU A 186 19.54 -9.77 6.57
C LEU A 186 19.98 -10.21 7.97
N MET A 187 20.69 -9.32 8.68
CA MET A 187 20.80 -9.42 10.13
C MET A 187 19.41 -9.19 10.74
N PHE A 188 18.81 -10.23 11.33
CA PHE A 188 17.41 -10.20 11.74
C PHE A 188 17.18 -10.97 13.05
N ASP A 189 16.50 -10.34 14.01
CA ASP A 189 16.04 -10.97 15.25
C ASP A 189 14.53 -11.24 15.17
N MET A 190 14.18 -12.51 14.98
CA MET A 190 12.79 -12.96 14.89
C MET A 190 12.01 -12.73 16.18
N ASP A 191 12.62 -12.98 17.34
CA ASP A 191 11.92 -12.86 18.62
C ASP A 191 11.64 -11.40 18.97
N GLN A 192 12.55 -10.49 18.62
CA GLN A 192 12.34 -9.05 18.71
C GLN A 192 11.24 -8.59 17.75
N ALA A 193 11.22 -9.09 16.52
CA ALA A 193 10.33 -8.59 15.48
C ALA A 193 8.83 -8.73 15.81
N TRP A 194 8.48 -9.73 16.62
CA TRP A 194 7.10 -9.97 17.08
C TRP A 194 6.71 -9.18 18.34
N ARG A 195 7.67 -8.55 19.03
CA ARG A 195 7.41 -7.80 20.27
C ARG A 195 7.01 -6.37 19.95
N PRO A 196 6.08 -5.77 20.70
CA PRO A 196 5.86 -4.33 20.67
C PRO A 196 7.17 -3.59 20.98
N LEU A 197 7.34 -2.40 20.39
CA LEU A 197 8.40 -1.50 20.81
C LEU A 197 8.01 -0.96 22.18
N ALA A 198 8.87 -1.14 23.19
CA ALA A 198 8.57 -0.66 24.53
C ALA A 198 8.23 0.84 24.47
N VAL A 199 7.06 1.21 24.97
CA VAL A 199 6.80 2.60 25.32
C VAL A 199 7.68 2.85 26.53
N GLU A 200 8.77 3.60 26.37
CA GLU A 200 9.44 4.17 27.55
C GLU A 200 8.39 4.97 28.31
N ALA A 201 8.09 4.50 29.52
CA ALA A 201 7.14 5.13 30.44
C ALA A 201 7.72 6.41 31.05
#